data_AF-A0A5C7L1A4-F1
#
_entry.id   AF-A0A5C7L1A4-F1
#
_cell.length_a   1.000
_cell.length_b   1.000
_cell.length_c   1.000
_cell.angle_alpha   90.00
_cell.angle_beta   90.00
_cell.angle_gamma   90.00
#
_symmetry.space_group_name_H-M   'P 1'
#
loop_
_entity.id
_entity.type
_entity.pdbx_description
1 polymer ?
#
loop_
_entity_poly.entity_id
_entity_poly.type
_entity_poly.pdbx_seq_one_letter_code
_entity_poly.pdbx_strand_id
1 'polypeptide(L)'
;MNVRYGSPIDFAKFHPSAVTNRLHSPMPQTSISRDIPEIRITAPHDVMPNMSGEYVLYWMTAYRRTDSNYALQRAAQWSEELKKPLIILEPLRVGYRWANDRMHQFVVAGMRDNAIALQKVNVTYYP
;
A
#
# COMPACT_ATOMS: atom_id res chain seq x y z
N MET A 1 -57.95 49.35 12.16
CA MET A 1 -57.16 49.45 10.91
C MET A 1 -57.07 48.04 10.36
N ASN A 2 -57.96 47.66 9.44
CA ASN A 2 -58.11 46.29 8.94
C ASN A 2 -57.39 46.13 7.60
N VAL A 3 -56.35 45.29 7.57
CA VAL A 3 -55.60 44.95 6.36
C VAL A 3 -56.18 43.65 5.80
N ARG A 4 -56.56 43.68 4.51
CA ARG A 4 -57.16 42.57 3.78
C ARG A 4 -56.07 41.55 3.41
N TYR A 5 -56.33 40.27 3.67
CA TYR A 5 -55.49 39.15 3.23
C TYR A 5 -55.69 38.89 1.73
N GLY A 6 -54.58 38.76 1.00
CA GLY A 6 -54.55 38.37 -0.41
C GLY A 6 -54.89 36.89 -0.64
N SER A 7 -55.40 36.60 -1.84
CA SER A 7 -55.85 35.29 -2.31
C SER A 7 -54.76 34.20 -2.23
N PRO A 8 -55.12 32.94 -1.92
CA PRO A 8 -54.18 31.81 -1.97
C PRO A 8 -53.61 31.58 -3.38
N ILE A 9 -52.33 31.23 -3.45
CA ILE A 9 -51.61 30.84 -4.68
C ILE A 9 -52.14 29.48 -5.15
N ASP A 10 -52.53 29.40 -6.42
CA ASP A 10 -52.99 28.18 -7.07
C ASP A 10 -51.79 27.31 -7.50
N PHE A 11 -51.59 26.19 -6.79
CA PHE A 11 -50.49 25.24 -7.01
C PHE A 11 -50.71 24.31 -8.22
N ALA A 12 -51.84 24.39 -8.94
CA ALA A 12 -52.18 23.50 -10.05
C ALA A 12 -51.42 23.79 -11.37
N LYS A 13 -50.44 24.71 -11.38
CA LYS A 13 -49.67 25.08 -12.58
C LYS A 13 -48.24 24.55 -12.66
N PHE A 14 -47.81 23.68 -11.73
CA PHE A 14 -46.47 23.08 -11.78
C PHE A 14 -46.51 21.75 -12.56
N HIS A 15 -46.23 21.80 -13.87
CA HIS A 15 -45.91 20.59 -14.64
C HIS A 15 -44.50 20.12 -14.30
N PRO A 16 -44.29 18.87 -13.84
CA PRO A 16 -42.95 18.34 -13.65
C PRO A 16 -42.37 17.97 -15.01
N SER A 17 -41.47 18.81 -15.53
CA SER A 17 -40.58 18.42 -16.61
C SER A 17 -39.59 17.38 -16.10
N ALA A 18 -39.48 16.29 -16.85
CA ALA A 18 -38.67 15.11 -16.62
C ALA A 18 -37.27 15.41 -16.02
N VAL A 19 -37.14 15.19 -14.72
CA VAL A 19 -35.83 14.92 -14.11
C VAL A 19 -35.53 13.45 -14.41
N THR A 20 -34.94 13.20 -15.57
CA THR A 20 -34.35 11.91 -15.92
C THR A 20 -33.41 11.49 -14.80
N ASN A 21 -33.67 10.33 -14.21
CA ASN A 21 -32.75 9.55 -13.40
C ASN A 21 -31.38 9.54 -14.10
N ARG A 22 -30.45 10.37 -13.65
CA ARG A 22 -29.04 10.05 -13.85
C ARG A 22 -28.80 8.82 -13.01
N LEU A 23 -28.69 7.69 -13.69
CA LEU A 23 -28.06 6.49 -13.16
C LEU A 23 -26.79 6.95 -12.43
N HIS A 24 -26.82 6.95 -11.09
CA HIS A 24 -25.59 6.88 -10.32
C HIS A 24 -24.96 5.57 -10.76
N SER A 25 -24.00 5.66 -11.68
CA SER A 25 -23.08 4.56 -11.89
C SER A 25 -22.53 4.20 -10.51
N PRO A 26 -22.70 2.95 -10.03
CA PRO A 26 -22.11 2.57 -8.77
C PRO A 26 -20.61 2.87 -8.87
N MET A 27 -20.08 3.54 -7.84
CA MET A 27 -18.64 3.68 -7.62
C MET A 27 -17.97 2.35 -8.00
N PRO A 28 -16.88 2.33 -8.80
CA PRO A 28 -16.15 1.09 -9.02
C PRO A 28 -15.79 0.57 -7.64
N GLN A 29 -16.37 -0.57 -7.27
CA GLN A 29 -15.97 -1.28 -6.06
C GLN A 29 -14.48 -1.51 -6.23
N THR A 30 -13.69 -0.75 -5.46
CA THR A 30 -12.25 -0.89 -5.48
C THR A 30 -11.99 -2.22 -4.81
N SER A 31 -12.00 -3.29 -5.60
CA SER A 31 -11.30 -4.51 -5.23
C SER A 31 -9.91 -4.04 -4.82
N ILE A 32 -9.50 -4.34 -3.59
CA ILE A 32 -8.14 -4.07 -3.15
C ILE A 32 -7.27 -4.88 -4.10
N SER A 33 -6.70 -4.25 -5.13
CA SER A 33 -5.84 -4.95 -6.08
C SER A 33 -4.65 -5.42 -5.27
N ARG A 34 -4.39 -6.73 -5.28
CA ARG A 34 -3.12 -7.28 -4.79
C ARG A 34 -1.94 -6.83 -5.64
N ASP A 35 -2.24 -6.16 -6.75
CA ASP A 35 -1.27 -5.65 -7.70
C ASP A 35 -0.66 -4.36 -7.18
N ILE A 36 0.67 -4.31 -7.27
CA ILE A 36 1.48 -3.17 -6.89
C ILE A 36 1.45 -2.22 -8.09
N PRO A 37 1.08 -0.95 -7.92
CA PRO A 37 1.04 -0.02 -9.04
C PRO A 37 2.40 0.05 -9.73
N GLU A 38 2.44 -0.12 -11.06
CA GLU A 38 3.71 -0.17 -11.82
C GLU A 38 4.57 1.07 -11.59
N ILE A 39 3.95 2.24 -11.39
CA ILE A 39 4.62 3.50 -11.05
C ILE A 39 5.44 3.45 -9.74
N ARG A 40 5.22 2.44 -8.88
CA ARG A 40 5.98 2.20 -7.65
C ARG A 40 7.19 1.29 -7.86
N ILE A 41 7.37 0.73 -9.06
CA ILE A 41 8.44 -0.19 -9.39
C ILE A 41 9.39 0.51 -10.36
N THR A 42 10.67 0.49 -10.05
CA THR A 42 11.72 0.98 -10.95
C THR A 42 12.82 -0.05 -10.99
N ALA A 43 13.14 -0.54 -12.19
CA ALA A 43 14.30 -1.39 -12.39
C ALA A 43 15.54 -0.48 -12.46
N PRO A 44 16.55 -0.67 -11.60
CA PRO A 44 17.77 0.13 -11.65
C PRO A 44 18.60 -0.13 -12.92
N HIS A 45 18.34 -1.24 -13.61
CA HIS A 45 18.96 -1.63 -14.89
C HIS A 45 17.93 -2.30 -15.80
N ASP A 46 18.06 -2.13 -17.12
CA ASP A 46 17.27 -2.84 -18.16
C ASP A 46 17.74 -4.30 -18.31
N VAL A 47 17.93 -5.00 -17.19
CA VAL A 47 18.41 -6.38 -17.17
C VAL A 47 17.31 -7.24 -16.60
N MET A 48 16.95 -8.27 -17.37
CA MET A 48 16.01 -9.28 -16.91
C MET A 48 16.56 -9.96 -15.64
N PRO A 49 15.68 -10.41 -14.76
CA PRO A 49 16.12 -11.03 -13.53
C PRO A 49 16.90 -12.31 -13.81
N ASN A 50 17.86 -12.64 -12.95
CA ASN A 50 18.58 -13.90 -13.07
C ASN A 50 17.65 -15.09 -12.78
N MET A 51 17.11 -15.70 -13.82
CA MET A 51 16.17 -16.83 -13.74
C MET A 51 16.80 -18.10 -13.14
N SER A 52 18.14 -18.24 -13.22
CA SER A 52 18.88 -19.33 -12.58
C SER A 52 19.20 -19.06 -11.10
N GLY A 53 18.80 -17.90 -10.56
CA GLY A 53 18.94 -17.59 -9.14
C GLY A 53 18.22 -18.60 -8.23
N GLU A 54 18.74 -18.76 -7.02
CA GLU A 54 18.22 -19.73 -6.03
C GLU A 54 17.14 -19.13 -5.13
N TYR A 55 17.07 -17.80 -5.00
CA TYR A 55 16.16 -17.08 -4.12
C TYR A 55 15.83 -15.69 -4.66
N VAL A 56 14.75 -15.11 -4.13
CA VAL A 56 14.46 -13.68 -4.25
C VAL A 56 14.95 -12.99 -3.00
N LEU A 57 15.75 -11.92 -3.15
CA LEU A 57 16.28 -11.14 -2.03
C LEU A 57 15.52 -9.82 -1.90
N TYR A 58 14.89 -9.60 -0.76
CA TYR A 58 14.45 -8.28 -0.35
C TYR A 58 15.48 -7.65 0.59
N TRP A 59 16.16 -6.61 0.10
CA TRP A 59 17.11 -5.83 0.87
C TRP A 59 16.40 -4.67 1.60
N MET A 60 15.99 -4.91 2.84
CA MET A 60 15.18 -4.01 3.65
C MET A 60 16.04 -2.91 4.31
N THR A 61 16.17 -1.76 3.66
CA THR A 61 16.99 -0.64 4.16
C THR A 61 16.17 0.58 4.61
N ALA A 62 15.23 1.03 3.78
CA ALA A 62 14.45 2.23 4.04
C ALA A 62 13.13 1.95 4.78
N TYR A 63 12.35 0.98 4.30
CA TYR A 63 11.04 0.64 4.86
C TYR A 63 11.14 -0.59 5.75
N ARG A 64 11.65 -0.38 6.98
CA ARG A 64 11.92 -1.45 7.96
C ARG A 64 10.64 -1.94 8.67
N ARG A 65 9.65 -2.37 7.89
CA ARG A 65 8.32 -2.84 8.34
C ARG A 65 7.83 -3.99 7.48
N THR A 66 7.10 -4.90 8.09
CA THR A 66 6.58 -6.13 7.45
C THR A 66 5.18 -5.96 6.84
N ASP A 67 4.47 -4.88 7.20
CA ASP A 67 3.19 -4.51 6.61
C ASP A 67 3.31 -3.21 5.78
N SER A 68 2.29 -2.94 4.96
CA SER A 68 2.15 -1.67 4.24
C SER A 68 3.43 -1.25 3.49
N ASN A 69 4.08 -2.23 2.87
CA ASN A 69 5.40 -2.11 2.27
C ASN A 69 5.37 -2.69 0.84
N TYR A 70 5.22 -1.81 -0.16
CA TYR A 70 5.17 -2.22 -1.57
C TYR A 70 6.43 -2.94 -2.04
N ALA A 71 7.61 -2.61 -1.47
CA ALA A 71 8.84 -3.28 -1.86
C ALA A 71 8.86 -4.74 -1.37
N LEU A 72 8.39 -4.99 -0.14
CA LEU A 72 8.21 -6.34 0.38
C LEU A 72 7.13 -7.11 -0.39
N GLN A 73 5.99 -6.46 -0.69
CA GLN A 73 4.94 -7.07 -1.53
C GLN A 73 5.49 -7.48 -2.89
N ARG A 74 6.35 -6.65 -3.52
CA ARG A 74 6.92 -6.96 -4.83
C ARG A 74 7.86 -8.15 -4.77
N ALA A 75 8.67 -8.23 -3.73
CA ALA A 75 9.55 -9.38 -3.51
C ALA A 75 8.76 -10.67 -3.27
N ALA A 76 7.63 -10.60 -2.56
CA ALA A 76 6.72 -11.74 -2.38
C ALA A 76 6.10 -12.19 -3.70
N GLN A 77 5.57 -11.26 -4.52
CA GLN A 77 5.05 -11.59 -5.86
C GLN A 77 6.10 -12.30 -6.72
N TRP A 78 7.35 -11.82 -6.70
CA TRP A 78 8.44 -12.48 -7.41
C TRP A 78 8.77 -13.87 -6.89
N SER A 79 8.75 -14.05 -5.57
CA SER A 79 8.97 -15.37 -4.95
C SER A 79 7.90 -16.37 -5.42
N GLU A 80 6.64 -15.93 -5.51
CA GLU A 80 5.53 -16.72 -6.04
C GLU A 80 5.68 -17.00 -7.55
N GLU A 81 5.92 -15.97 -8.37
CA GLU A 81 6.07 -16.07 -9.83
C GLU A 81 7.24 -16.99 -10.23
N LEU A 82 8.38 -16.86 -9.57
CA LEU A 82 9.60 -17.62 -9.87
C LEU A 82 9.65 -18.96 -9.13
N LYS A 83 8.75 -19.20 -8.17
CA LYS A 83 8.74 -20.37 -7.27
C LYS A 83 10.08 -20.54 -6.54
N LYS A 84 10.61 -19.44 -6.02
CA LYS A 84 11.89 -19.39 -5.28
C LYS A 84 11.65 -18.89 -3.86
N PRO A 85 12.39 -19.37 -2.85
CA PRO A 85 12.27 -18.85 -1.50
C PRO A 85 12.54 -17.34 -1.44
N LEU A 86 11.78 -16.65 -0.58
CA LEU A 86 12.00 -15.24 -0.27
C LEU A 86 12.95 -15.12 0.93
N ILE A 87 14.03 -14.39 0.74
CA ILE A 87 14.97 -14.00 1.77
C ILE A 87 14.83 -12.51 2.04
N ILE A 88 14.68 -12.14 3.31
CA ILE A 88 14.64 -10.75 3.77
C ILE A 88 15.94 -10.47 4.52
N LEU A 89 16.72 -9.50 4.04
CA LEU A 89 17.94 -9.02 4.69
C LEU A 89 17.71 -7.59 5.22
N GLU A 90 17.84 -7.37 6.52
CA GLU A 90 17.58 -6.07 7.17
C GLU A 90 18.83 -5.51 7.86
N PRO A 91 19.83 -4.99 7.10
CA PRO A 91 21.12 -4.68 7.70
C PRO A 91 21.07 -3.50 8.68
N LEU A 92 21.93 -3.58 9.69
CA LEU A 92 22.25 -2.45 10.58
C LEU A 92 23.60 -1.83 10.20
N ARG A 93 23.58 -0.58 9.74
CA ARG A 93 24.80 0.18 9.44
C ARG A 93 25.28 0.91 10.69
N VAL A 94 26.51 0.63 11.14
CA VAL A 94 27.04 1.13 12.42
C VAL A 94 28.12 2.22 12.32
N GLY A 95 28.38 2.76 11.12
CA GLY A 95 29.52 3.67 10.89
C GLY A 95 29.22 4.90 10.01
N TYR A 96 28.01 5.45 10.06
CA TYR A 96 27.66 6.67 9.34
C TYR A 96 27.84 7.91 10.23
N ARG A 97 27.99 9.10 9.60
CA ARG A 97 28.33 10.37 10.29
C ARG A 97 27.46 10.70 11.50
N TRP A 98 26.21 10.24 11.51
CA TRP A 98 25.22 10.54 12.54
C TRP A 98 24.83 9.31 13.37
N ALA A 99 25.58 8.21 13.23
CA ALA A 99 25.40 7.00 14.02
C ALA A 99 25.60 7.32 15.50
N ASN A 100 24.67 6.86 16.32
CA ASN A 100 24.73 6.96 17.77
C ASN A 100 23.88 5.87 18.40
N ASP A 101 24.14 5.58 19.67
CA ASP A 101 23.50 4.47 20.39
C ASP A 101 21.98 4.60 20.45
N ARG A 102 21.45 5.82 20.60
CA ARG A 102 20.00 6.03 20.63
C ARG A 102 19.34 5.62 19.31
N MET A 103 19.94 6.00 18.19
CA MET A 103 19.44 5.59 16.87
C MET A 103 19.57 4.08 16.66
N HIS A 104 20.71 3.49 17.04
CA HIS A 104 20.90 2.05 16.93
C HIS A 104 19.91 1.28 17.79
N GLN A 105 19.67 1.70 19.03
CA GLN A 105 18.68 1.09 19.93
C GLN A 105 17.28 1.13 19.33
N PHE A 106 16.87 2.26 18.75
CA PHE A 106 15.58 2.38 18.08
C PHE A 106 15.45 1.39 16.92
N VAL A 107 16.48 1.28 16.08
CA VAL A 107 16.49 0.36 14.95
C VAL A 107 16.48 -1.10 15.41
N VAL A 108 17.32 -1.47 16.37
CA VAL A 108 17.40 -2.85 16.91
C VAL A 108 16.09 -3.27 17.57
N ALA A 109 15.41 -2.36 18.27
CA ALA A 109 14.08 -2.64 18.82
C ALA A 109 13.08 -2.97 17.69
N GLY A 110 13.06 -2.19 16.61
CA GLY A 110 12.23 -2.47 15.43
C GLY A 110 12.60 -3.77 14.72
N MET A 111 13.89 -4.09 14.59
CA MET A 111 14.37 -5.36 14.03
C MET A 111 13.86 -6.57 14.81
N ARG A 112 13.79 -6.46 16.14
CA ARG A 112 13.22 -7.50 17.00
C ARG A 112 11.73 -7.67 16.73
N ASP A 113 10.99 -6.57 16.57
CA ASP A 113 9.56 -6.63 16.27
C ASP A 113 9.31 -7.24 14.88
N ASN A 114 10.13 -6.90 13.88
CA ASN A 114 10.11 -7.54 12.57
C ASN A 114 10.44 -9.03 12.66
N ALA A 115 11.43 -9.43 13.46
CA ALA A 115 11.75 -10.85 13.67
C ALA A 115 10.54 -11.62 14.23
N ILE A 116 9.85 -11.07 15.23
CA ILE A 116 8.65 -11.67 15.84
C ILE A 116 7.52 -11.78 14.81
N ALA A 117 7.30 -10.74 14.00
CA ALA A 117 6.28 -10.74 12.96
C ALA A 117 6.59 -11.80 11.88
N LEU A 118 7.87 -11.94 11.50
CA LEU A 118 8.30 -12.83 10.41
C LEU A 118 8.38 -14.31 10.82
N GLN A 119 8.46 -14.64 12.11
CA GLN A 119 8.45 -16.03 12.60
C GLN A 119 7.19 -16.82 12.19
N LYS A 120 6.08 -16.13 11.90
CA LYS A 120 4.79 -16.74 11.57
C LYS A 120 4.56 -16.92 10.07
N VAL A 121 5.52 -16.50 9.24
CA VAL A 121 5.42 -16.54 7.78
C VAL A 121 6.55 -17.34 7.18
N ASN A 122 6.32 -17.93 6.01
CA ASN A 122 7.28 -18.80 5.34
C ASN A 122 8.34 -17.99 4.56
N VAL A 123 9.21 -17.29 5.27
CA VAL A 123 10.34 -16.53 4.71
C VAL A 123 11.58 -16.73 5.58
N THR A 124 12.76 -16.55 4.99
CA THR A 124 14.01 -16.54 5.76
C THR A 124 14.38 -15.09 6.07
N TYR A 125 14.46 -14.74 7.35
CA TYR A 125 14.80 -13.40 7.80
C TYR A 125 16.23 -13.34 8.38
N TYR A 126 17.07 -12.48 7.81
CA TYR A 126 18.42 -12.17 8.25
C TYR A 126 18.47 -10.72 8.79
N PRO A 127 18.42 -10.52 10.11
CA PRO A 127 18.64 -9.21 10.74
C PRO A 127 20.10 -8.76 10.62
#